data_AF-A0A831KJU2-F1
#
_entry.id   AF-A0A831KJU2-F1
#
_cell.length_a   1.000
_cell.length_b   1.000
_cell.length_c   1.000
_cell.angle_alpha   90.00
_cell.angle_beta   90.00
_cell.angle_gamma   90.00
#
_symmetry.space_group_name_H-M   'P 1'
#
loop_
_entity.id
_entity.type
_entity.pdbx_description
1 polymer ?
#
loop_
_entity_poly.entity_id
_entity_poly.type
_entity_poly.pdbx_seq_one_letter_code
_entity_poly.pdbx_strand_id
1 'polypeptide(L)'
;MIESNKKSLAGEFYVMHRFFLKGYEATLTLGNTKGIDILVYNSKNNKQFKVEVKTTEMITNGKVFGKNMDWFMGKKHEDMEDDSLIYCFVFLSEDENKKPRIFIVPSKEVAQYCKESHQKWLNVEREKPVKDTDMRSFRILVGEKSSYEDNFLLFE
;
A
#
# COMPACT_ATOMS: atom_id res chain seq x y z
N MET A 1 8.26 5.28 20.09
CA MET A 1 7.58 5.44 18.78
C MET A 1 8.59 5.96 17.78
N ILE A 2 8.77 5.28 16.65
CA ILE A 2 9.60 5.77 15.55
C ILE A 2 8.91 6.99 14.91
N GLU A 3 9.69 8.01 14.57
CA GLU A 3 9.21 9.20 13.87
C GLU A 3 8.57 8.83 12.52
N SER A 4 7.45 9.48 12.16
CA SER A 4 6.64 9.10 10.98
C SER A 4 7.47 9.03 9.69
N ASN A 5 8.38 9.98 9.48
CA ASN A 5 9.24 9.99 8.29
C ASN A 5 10.21 8.80 8.25
N LYS A 6 10.75 8.38 9.41
CA LYS A 6 11.65 7.23 9.51
C LYS A 6 10.93 5.92 9.21
N LYS A 7 9.64 5.82 9.55
CA LYS A 7 8.82 4.64 9.19
C LYS A 7 8.57 4.56 7.69
N SER A 8 8.22 5.67 7.04
CA SER A 8 8.07 5.72 5.58
C SER A 8 9.34 5.22 4.90
N LEU A 9 10.47 5.83 5.27
CA LEU A 9 11.78 5.53 4.72
C LEU A 9 12.20 4.08 4.97
N ALA A 10 11.92 3.53 6.16
CA ALA A 10 12.16 2.12 6.45
C ALA A 10 11.38 1.19 5.51
N GLY A 11 10.12 1.52 5.21
CA GLY A 11 9.32 0.78 4.24
C GLY A 11 9.87 0.88 2.82
N GLU A 12 10.25 2.08 2.38
CA GLU A 12 10.84 2.31 1.05
C GLU A 12 12.13 1.51 0.87
N PHE A 13 13.06 1.60 1.82
CA PHE A 13 14.30 0.82 1.78
C PHE A 13 14.06 -0.68 1.86
N TYR A 14 13.06 -1.12 2.62
CA TYR A 14 12.71 -2.54 2.68
C TYR A 14 12.18 -3.04 1.32
N VAL A 15 11.31 -2.27 0.66
CA VAL A 15 10.82 -2.59 -0.69
C VAL A 15 11.98 -2.65 -1.69
N MET A 16 12.88 -1.67 -1.68
CA MET A 16 14.09 -1.69 -2.53
C MET A 16 14.96 -2.92 -2.28
N HIS A 17 15.23 -3.25 -1.01
CA HIS A 17 15.97 -4.45 -0.64
C HIS A 17 15.33 -5.70 -1.25
N ARG A 18 14.00 -5.81 -1.20
CA ARG A 18 13.27 -6.93 -1.79
C ARG A 18 13.33 -6.95 -3.31
N PHE A 19 13.29 -5.80 -3.97
CA PHE A 19 13.51 -5.71 -5.42
C PHE A 19 14.90 -6.19 -5.83
N PHE A 20 15.95 -5.75 -5.13
CA PHE A 20 17.32 -6.19 -5.41
C PHE A 20 17.52 -7.69 -5.22
N LEU A 21 16.93 -8.27 -4.16
CA LEU A 21 16.95 -9.73 -3.97
C LEU A 21 16.22 -10.51 -5.08
N LYS A 22 15.30 -9.87 -5.79
CA LYS A 22 14.58 -10.45 -6.94
C LYS A 22 15.27 -10.17 -8.29
N GLY A 23 16.34 -9.38 -8.28
CA GLY A 23 17.13 -9.04 -9.46
C GLY A 23 16.56 -7.90 -10.30
N TYR A 24 15.65 -7.08 -9.74
CA TYR A 24 15.21 -5.85 -10.39
C TYR A 24 16.20 -4.70 -10.08
N GLU A 25 16.29 -3.74 -11.00
CA GLU A 25 16.95 -2.47 -10.77
C GLU A 25 15.94 -1.48 -10.18
N ALA A 26 16.28 -0.80 -9.10
CA ALA A 26 15.37 0.11 -8.41
C ALA A 26 16.11 1.35 -7.89
N THR A 27 15.47 2.51 -7.97
CA THR A 27 16.00 3.78 -7.45
C THR A 27 14.94 4.59 -6.71
N LEU A 28 15.31 5.26 -5.63
CA LEU A 28 14.45 6.21 -4.95
C LEU A 28 14.33 7.50 -5.76
N THR A 29 13.14 8.08 -5.80
CA THR A 29 12.97 9.42 -6.35
C THR A 29 13.36 10.46 -5.30
N LEU A 30 13.94 11.58 -5.74
CA LEU A 30 14.24 12.71 -4.87
C LEU A 30 13.11 13.74 -4.94
N GLY A 31 12.78 14.34 -3.80
CA GLY A 31 11.89 15.52 -3.73
C GLY A 31 10.39 15.22 -3.63
N ASN A 32 9.99 14.01 -3.21
CA ASN A 32 8.58 13.62 -3.09
C ASN A 32 7.79 13.89 -4.39
N THR A 33 8.31 13.43 -5.53
CA THR A 33 7.57 13.48 -6.79
C THR A 33 6.21 12.84 -6.51
N LYS A 34 5.13 13.62 -6.63
CA LYS A 34 3.81 13.24 -6.08
C LYS A 34 3.39 11.85 -6.57
N GLY A 35 3.41 10.86 -5.67
CA GLY A 35 2.90 9.51 -5.93
C GLY A 35 3.88 8.53 -6.57
N ILE A 36 5.19 8.80 -6.55
CA ILE A 36 6.22 7.88 -7.04
C ILE A 36 7.42 7.93 -6.09
N ASP A 37 7.55 6.94 -5.22
CA ASP A 37 8.67 6.83 -4.27
C ASP A 37 9.87 6.08 -4.90
N ILE A 38 9.59 5.04 -5.69
CA ILE A 38 10.59 4.18 -6.32
C ILE A 38 10.30 4.04 -7.82
N LEU A 39 11.35 4.14 -8.65
CA LEU A 39 11.33 3.69 -10.04
C LEU A 39 11.97 2.32 -10.12
N VAL A 40 11.30 1.37 -10.77
CA VAL A 40 11.75 -0.01 -10.94
C VAL A 40 11.91 -0.34 -12.41
N TYR A 41 13.01 -0.99 -12.76
CA TYR A 41 13.29 -1.47 -14.11
C TYR A 41 13.56 -2.98 -14.08
N ASN A 42 12.86 -3.71 -14.94
CA ASN A 42 13.12 -5.12 -15.18
C ASN A 42 13.91 -5.27 -16.48
N SER A 43 15.21 -5.55 -16.35
CA SER A 43 16.14 -5.68 -17.48
C SER A 43 15.88 -6.90 -18.35
N LYS A 44 15.11 -7.89 -17.88
CA LYS A 44 14.79 -9.10 -18.66
C LYS A 44 13.77 -8.85 -19.75
N ASN A 45 12.83 -7.93 -19.53
CA ASN A 45 11.74 -7.62 -20.45
C ASN A 45 11.69 -6.14 -20.86
N ASN A 46 12.66 -5.33 -20.42
CA ASN A 46 12.79 -3.90 -20.70
C ASN A 46 11.57 -3.07 -20.24
N LYS A 47 10.85 -3.51 -19.19
CA LYS A 47 9.72 -2.78 -18.61
C LYS A 47 10.13 -1.89 -17.44
N GLN A 48 9.44 -0.77 -17.30
CA GLN A 48 9.60 0.18 -16.20
C GLN A 48 8.29 0.33 -15.44
N PHE A 49 8.40 0.50 -14.12
CA PHE A 49 7.27 0.64 -13.22
C PHE A 49 7.51 1.80 -12.25
N LYS A 50 6.43 2.49 -11.91
CA LYS A 50 6.36 3.48 -10.83
C LYS A 50 5.84 2.77 -9.59
N VAL A 51 6.49 2.96 -8.46
CA VAL A 51 6.09 2.36 -7.19
C VAL A 51 5.82 3.43 -6.15
N GLU A 52 4.64 3.39 -5.56
CA GLU A 52 4.30 4.15 -4.36
C GLU A 52 4.33 3.20 -3.16
N VAL A 53 5.03 3.60 -2.11
CA VAL A 53 5.16 2.83 -0.87
C VAL A 53 4.25 3.43 0.19
N LYS A 54 3.46 2.58 0.84
CA LYS A 54 2.66 2.95 2.01
C LYS A 54 3.04 2.07 3.17
N THR A 55 3.45 2.68 4.28
CA THR A 55 3.91 1.95 5.46
C THR A 55 2.95 2.14 6.63
N THR A 56 2.62 1.05 7.31
CA THR A 56 1.81 1.07 8.53
C THR A 56 2.31 0.04 9.54
N GLU A 57 2.05 0.27 10.81
CA GLU A 57 2.07 -0.74 11.88
C GLU A 57 0.66 -0.99 12.43
N MET A 58 -0.34 -0.29 11.87
CA MET A 58 -1.67 -0.21 12.42
C MET A 58 -2.46 -1.49 12.15
N ILE A 59 -2.96 -2.08 13.24
CA ILE A 59 -4.00 -3.11 13.19
C ILE A 59 -5.29 -2.47 13.74
N THR A 60 -6.35 -2.50 12.93
CA THR A 60 -7.68 -2.07 13.37
C THR A 60 -8.60 -3.29 13.52
N ASN A 61 -9.60 -3.18 14.40
CA ASN A 61 -10.66 -4.19 14.51
C ASN A 61 -12.01 -3.48 14.58
N GLY A 62 -12.76 -3.54 13.49
CA GLY A 62 -14.04 -2.84 13.36
C GLY A 62 -15.17 -3.78 12.96
N LYS A 63 -16.41 -3.41 13.30
CA LYS A 63 -17.61 -4.19 12.92
C LYS A 63 -17.81 -4.30 11.40
N VAL A 64 -17.34 -3.32 10.63
CA VAL A 64 -17.58 -3.20 9.18
C VAL A 64 -16.56 -3.98 8.35
N PHE A 65 -15.29 -3.94 8.76
CA PHE A 65 -14.16 -4.47 7.99
C PHE A 65 -13.35 -5.54 8.76
N GLY A 66 -13.82 -5.98 9.92
CA GLY A 66 -13.14 -6.98 10.75
C GLY A 66 -11.78 -6.51 11.25
N LYS A 67 -10.93 -7.48 11.63
CA LYS A 67 -9.55 -7.25 12.04
C LYS A 67 -8.63 -7.17 10.81
N ASN A 68 -7.98 -6.04 10.61
CA ASN A 68 -7.21 -5.75 9.40
C ASN A 68 -5.96 -4.91 9.68
N MET A 69 -4.98 -4.99 8.78
CA MET A 69 -3.92 -4.01 8.64
C MET A 69 -4.47 -2.85 7.82
N ASP A 70 -4.29 -1.60 8.28
CA ASP A 70 -4.92 -0.41 7.69
C ASP A 70 -3.85 0.62 7.28
N TRP A 71 -3.91 1.04 6.02
CA TRP A 71 -3.10 2.12 5.46
C TRP A 71 -3.99 3.30 5.11
N PHE A 72 -3.62 4.48 5.62
CA PHE A 72 -4.31 5.71 5.28
C PHE A 72 -4.13 6.06 3.81
N MET A 73 -5.26 6.32 3.17
CA MET A 73 -5.35 6.78 1.79
C MET A 73 -6.15 8.09 1.76
N GLY A 74 -6.07 8.79 0.66
CA GLY A 74 -6.87 10.00 0.39
C GLY A 74 -7.81 9.82 -0.80
N LYS A 75 -8.85 10.66 -0.91
CA LYS A 75 -9.84 10.66 -1.99
C LYS A 75 -9.21 10.59 -3.39
N LYS A 76 -8.09 11.29 -3.63
CA LYS A 76 -7.36 11.24 -4.90
C LYS A 76 -7.02 9.83 -5.39
N HIS A 77 -6.87 8.87 -4.47
CA HIS A 77 -6.50 7.50 -4.84
C HIS A 77 -7.67 6.71 -5.41
N GLU A 78 -8.93 7.18 -5.28
CA GLU A 78 -10.10 6.58 -5.94
C GLU A 78 -10.02 6.68 -7.47
N ASP A 79 -9.21 7.61 -7.99
CA ASP A 79 -9.09 7.91 -9.42
C ASP A 79 -7.65 7.76 -9.94
N MET A 80 -6.70 7.33 -9.08
CA MET A 80 -5.31 7.10 -9.49
C MET A 80 -5.17 5.72 -10.13
N GLU A 81 -5.48 5.65 -11.42
CA GLU A 81 -5.31 4.46 -12.25
C GLU A 81 -4.23 4.70 -13.30
N ASP A 82 -3.18 3.88 -13.27
CA ASP A 82 -2.08 3.89 -14.24
C ASP A 82 -1.50 2.48 -14.37
N ASP A 83 -1.40 2.00 -15.61
CA ASP A 83 -0.97 0.62 -15.93
C ASP A 83 0.44 0.28 -15.43
N SER A 84 1.26 1.30 -15.15
CA SER A 84 2.64 1.15 -14.66
C SER A 84 2.81 1.56 -13.20
N LEU A 85 1.76 2.06 -12.53
CA LEU A 85 1.79 2.41 -11.10
C LEU A 85 1.36 1.22 -10.24
N ILE A 86 2.26 0.82 -9.34
CA ILE A 86 2.07 -0.28 -8.39
C ILE A 86 2.24 0.23 -6.97
N TYR A 87 1.33 -0.14 -6.07
CA TYR A 87 1.45 0.13 -4.65
C TYR A 87 2.17 -1.03 -3.95
N CYS A 88 3.15 -0.69 -3.13
CA CYS A 88 3.79 -1.59 -2.18
C CYS A 88 3.35 -1.20 -0.76
N PHE A 89 2.35 -1.89 -0.23
CA PHE A 89 1.89 -1.71 1.15
C PHE A 89 2.76 -2.52 2.11
N VAL A 90 3.55 -1.82 2.91
CA VAL A 90 4.46 -2.42 3.90
C VAL A 90 3.79 -2.42 5.27
N PHE A 91 3.73 -3.60 5.89
CA PHE A 91 3.33 -3.75 7.28
C PHE A 91 4.56 -4.00 8.15
N LEU A 92 4.85 -3.06 9.04
CA LEU A 92 5.88 -3.18 10.07
C LEU A 92 5.23 -3.74 11.34
N SER A 93 5.67 -4.90 11.79
CA SER A 93 5.24 -5.46 13.07
C SER A 93 5.84 -4.66 14.22
N GLU A 94 5.10 -4.52 15.33
CA GLU A 94 5.64 -3.95 16.58
C GLU A 94 6.76 -4.83 17.17
N ASP A 95 6.72 -6.14 16.91
CA ASP A 95 7.83 -7.05 17.19
C ASP A 95 8.90 -6.90 16.10
N GLU A 96 10.01 -6.25 16.43
CA GLU A 96 11.15 -5.96 15.54
C GLU A 96 11.84 -7.24 15.02
N ASN A 97 11.65 -8.39 15.68
CA ASN A 97 12.19 -9.66 15.21
C ASN A 97 11.38 -10.26 14.04
N LYS A 98 10.17 -9.73 13.80
CA LYS A 98 9.34 -10.18 12.68
C LYS A 98 9.72 -9.42 11.42
N LYS A 99 10.00 -10.20 10.37
CA LYS A 99 10.19 -9.68 9.02
C LYS A 99 8.97 -8.84 8.59
N PRO A 100 9.17 -7.62 8.05
CA PRO A 100 8.07 -6.84 7.50
C PRO A 100 7.36 -7.56 6.35
N ARG A 101 6.06 -7.34 6.21
CA ARG A 101 5.25 -7.91 5.13
C ARG A 101 5.06 -6.88 4.02
N ILE A 102 5.01 -7.32 2.76
CA ILE A 102 4.74 -6.45 1.60
C ILE A 102 3.54 -7.02 0.85
N PHE A 103 2.57 -6.16 0.58
CA PHE A 103 1.44 -6.43 -0.30
C PHE A 103 1.58 -5.57 -1.55
N ILE A 104 1.68 -6.21 -2.71
CA ILE A 104 1.96 -5.58 -4.00
C ILE A 104 0.66 -5.57 -4.80
N VAL A 105 0.16 -4.39 -5.12
CA VAL A 105 -1.19 -4.18 -5.66
C VAL A 105 -1.17 -3.18 -6.82
N PRO A 106 -1.77 -3.48 -7.98
CA PRO A 106 -1.90 -2.51 -9.07
C PRO A 106 -2.72 -1.29 -8.64
N SER A 107 -2.36 -0.11 -9.15
CA SER A 107 -3.07 1.15 -8.84
C SER A 107 -4.58 1.08 -9.08
N LYS A 108 -5.00 0.41 -10.16
CA LYS A 108 -6.40 0.16 -10.50
C LYS A 108 -7.18 -0.56 -9.40
N GLU A 109 -6.60 -1.60 -8.82
CA GLU A 109 -7.25 -2.36 -7.74
C GLU A 109 -7.30 -1.55 -6.44
N VAL A 110 -6.27 -0.75 -6.17
CA VAL A 110 -6.27 0.19 -5.04
C VAL A 110 -7.36 1.25 -5.20
N ALA A 111 -7.52 1.81 -6.40
CA ALA A 111 -8.53 2.81 -6.70
C ALA A 111 -9.94 2.26 -6.52
N GLN A 112 -10.21 1.10 -7.11
CA GLN A 112 -11.47 0.38 -6.94
C GLN A 112 -11.76 0.10 -5.45
N TYR A 113 -10.77 -0.43 -4.72
CA TYR A 113 -10.94 -0.73 -3.29
C TYR A 113 -11.25 0.53 -2.47
N CYS A 114 -10.51 1.63 -2.69
CA CYS A 114 -10.72 2.88 -1.96
C CYS A 114 -12.15 3.40 -2.17
N LYS A 115 -12.63 3.35 -3.41
CA LYS A 115 -13.98 3.78 -3.78
C LYS A 115 -15.05 2.90 -3.13
N GLU A 116 -14.96 1.59 -3.32
CA GLU A 116 -15.98 0.65 -2.83
C GLU A 116 -16.02 0.59 -1.30
N SER A 117 -14.85 0.57 -0.65
CA SER A 117 -14.78 0.51 0.82
C SER A 117 -15.30 1.80 1.47
N HIS A 118 -15.03 2.96 0.87
CA HIS A 118 -15.58 4.22 1.36
C HIS A 118 -17.09 4.29 1.19
N GLN A 119 -17.61 3.93 0.02
CA GLN A 119 -19.06 3.85 -0.20
C GLN A 119 -19.73 2.87 0.77
N LYS A 120 -19.12 1.70 1.00
CA LYS A 120 -19.58 0.76 2.01
C LYS A 120 -19.62 1.39 3.40
N TRP A 121 -18.58 2.14 3.79
CA TRP A 121 -18.52 2.81 5.09
C TRP A 121 -19.58 3.91 5.24
N LEU A 122 -19.85 4.70 4.20
CA LEU A 122 -20.92 5.71 4.20
C LEU A 122 -22.30 5.07 4.37
N ASN A 123 -22.53 3.92 3.72
CA ASN A 123 -23.83 3.24 3.71
C ASN A 123 -24.12 2.39 4.96
N VAL A 124 -23.19 2.28 5.92
CA VAL A 124 -23.47 1.58 7.18
C VAL A 124 -24.50 2.35 8.00
N GLU A 125 -25.59 1.68 8.36
CA GLU A 125 -26.64 2.22 9.21
C GLU A 125 -26.13 2.57 10.61
N ARG A 126 -26.44 3.79 11.06
CA ARG A 126 -26.00 4.36 12.33
C ARG A 126 -27.06 5.34 12.83
N GLU A 127 -27.12 5.56 14.15
CA GLU A 127 -27.99 6.58 14.76
C GLU A 127 -27.75 7.98 14.16
N LYS A 128 -26.49 8.27 13.80
CA LYS A 128 -26.09 9.50 13.11
C LYS A 128 -25.31 9.15 11.84
N PRO A 129 -25.71 9.67 10.67
CA PRO A 129 -24.94 9.50 9.45
C PRO A 129 -23.51 10.01 9.60
N VAL A 130 -22.56 9.31 8.99
CA VAL A 130 -21.18 9.77 8.91
C VAL A 130 -21.04 10.85 7.85
N LYS A 131 -20.21 11.85 8.11
CA LYS A 131 -19.88 12.89 7.13
C LYS A 131 -18.94 12.30 6.07
N ASP A 132 -19.23 12.60 4.80
CA ASP A 132 -18.28 12.32 3.72
C ASP A 132 -17.05 13.25 3.82
N THR A 133 -15.87 12.65 3.83
CA THR A 133 -14.57 13.34 3.98
C THR A 133 -13.59 12.82 2.94
N ASP A 134 -12.40 13.40 2.84
CA ASP A 134 -11.37 12.94 1.90
C ASP A 134 -10.58 11.71 2.39
N MET A 135 -10.86 11.21 3.60
CA MET A 135 -10.15 10.07 4.17
C MET A 135 -10.59 8.77 3.50
N ARG A 136 -9.61 7.97 3.08
CA ARG A 136 -9.79 6.61 2.56
C ARG A 136 -8.85 5.67 3.31
N SER A 137 -9.04 4.38 3.09
CA SER A 137 -8.14 3.36 3.61
C SER A 137 -7.98 2.25 2.59
N PHE A 138 -6.80 1.66 2.57
CA PHE A 138 -6.58 0.35 1.96
C PHE A 138 -6.37 -0.65 3.09
N ARG A 139 -7.10 -1.79 3.08
CA ARG A 139 -7.04 -2.76 4.18
C ARG A 139 -6.81 -4.17 3.69
N ILE A 140 -6.01 -4.90 4.45
CA ILE A 140 -5.76 -6.33 4.26
C ILE A 140 -6.14 -7.06 5.56
N LEU A 141 -6.97 -8.10 5.46
CA LEU A 141 -7.42 -8.87 6.62
C LEU A 141 -6.24 -9.57 7.32
N VAL A 142 -6.31 -9.64 8.65
CA VAL A 142 -5.31 -10.34 9.46
C VAL A 142 -5.67 -11.81 9.58
N GLY A 143 -4.67 -12.69 9.44
CA GLY A 143 -4.83 -14.13 9.64
C GLY A 143 -5.13 -14.92 8.36
N GLU A 144 -5.45 -14.23 7.26
CA GLU A 144 -5.67 -14.84 5.96
C GLU A 144 -4.47 -14.61 5.03
N LYS A 145 -4.20 -15.57 4.15
CA LYS A 145 -3.18 -15.42 3.11
C LYS A 145 -3.74 -14.48 2.03
N SER A 146 -3.08 -13.34 1.84
CA SER A 146 -3.42 -12.40 0.77
C SER A 146 -2.76 -12.82 -0.54
N SER A 147 -3.49 -12.74 -1.66
CA SER A 147 -2.93 -12.91 -3.01
C SER A 147 -1.92 -11.81 -3.37
N TYR A 148 -1.98 -10.66 -2.69
CA TYR A 148 -1.05 -9.54 -2.90
C TYR A 148 0.29 -9.73 -2.18
N GLU A 149 0.36 -10.63 -1.20
CA GLU A 149 1.55 -10.78 -0.37
C GLU A 149 2.73 -11.32 -1.19
N ASP A 150 3.82 -10.55 -1.25
CA ASP A 150 5.02 -10.85 -2.03
C ASP A 150 4.75 -11.16 -3.53
N ASN A 151 3.69 -10.57 -4.12
CA ASN A 151 3.32 -10.77 -5.53
C ASN A 151 4.22 -10.00 -6.52
N PHE A 152 5.50 -10.37 -6.60
CA PHE A 152 6.46 -9.73 -7.51
C PHE A 152 6.21 -10.02 -9.00
N LEU A 153 5.29 -10.93 -9.33
CA LEU A 153 4.92 -11.24 -10.72
C LEU A 153 4.32 -10.03 -11.45
N LEU A 154 3.84 -9.02 -10.72
CA LEU A 154 3.38 -7.75 -11.29
C LEU A 154 4.48 -6.94 -11.98
N PHE A 155 5.76 -7.29 -11.76
CA PHE A 155 6.90 -6.63 -12.38
C PHE A 155 7.47 -7.39 -13.59
N GLU A 156 6.79 -8.44 -14.07
CA GLU A 156 7.18 -9.26 -15.24
C GLU A 156 6.42 -8.91 -16.53
#